data_AF-A0A1A7R997-F1
#
_entry.id   AF-A0A1A7R997-F1
#
_cell.length_a   1.000
_cell.length_b   1.000
_cell.length_c   1.000
_cell.angle_alpha   90.00
_cell.angle_beta   90.00
_cell.angle_gamma   90.00
#
_symmetry.space_group_name_H-M   'P 1'
#
loop_
_entity.id
_entity.type
_entity.pdbx_description
1 polymer ?
#
loop_
_entity_poly.entity_id
_entity_poly.type
_entity_poly.pdbx_seq_one_letter_code
_entity_poly.pdbx_strand_id
1 'polypeptide(L)'
;MVSLTRYFFIFFIICFVMTCICGVLAALLPQGVGGVLTVVPYLVAMVLILFRFLKKNKRAPNQTERKKFTLGFTLIFWFYNFAFLVLGVAIFSRNDPEIWQNLMLYLQNAQFISIIVIMFLLMAIPLYLLTYWFYGPLAKRMASQKFGA
;
A
#
# COMPACT_ATOMS: atom_id res chain seq x y z
N MET A 1 -8.35 -22.55 -10.22
CA MET A 1 -7.40 -21.46 -9.87
C MET A 1 -7.57 -21.14 -8.39
N VAL A 2 -6.49 -20.87 -7.64
CA VAL A 2 -6.62 -20.47 -6.23
C VAL A 2 -7.34 -19.12 -6.17
N SER A 3 -8.40 -19.00 -5.35
CA SER A 3 -9.08 -17.72 -5.14
C SER A 3 -8.14 -16.73 -4.45
N LEU A 4 -7.80 -15.64 -5.15
CA LEU A 4 -6.91 -14.59 -4.66
C LEU A 4 -7.63 -13.59 -3.75
N THR A 5 -8.95 -13.53 -3.79
CA THR A 5 -9.80 -12.59 -3.04
C THR A 5 -9.49 -12.60 -1.55
N ARG A 6 -9.29 -13.80 -0.98
CA ARG A 6 -8.96 -13.94 0.45
C ARG A 6 -7.60 -13.33 0.79
N TYR A 7 -6.61 -13.42 -0.10
CA TYR A 7 -5.30 -12.80 0.12
C TYR A 7 -5.38 -11.28 0.01
N PHE A 8 -6.18 -10.75 -0.90
CA PHE A 8 -6.44 -9.31 -1.01
C PHE A 8 -7.14 -8.74 0.22
N PHE A 9 -8.14 -9.45 0.74
CA PHE A 9 -8.85 -9.04 1.95
C PHE A 9 -7.94 -9.06 3.18
N ILE A 10 -7.13 -10.12 3.35
CA ILE A 10 -6.16 -10.20 4.45
C ILE A 10 -5.07 -9.13 4.29
N PHE A 11 -4.61 -8.87 3.06
CA PHE A 11 -3.65 -7.80 2.77
C PHE A 11 -4.20 -6.46 3.25
N PHE A 12 -5.45 -6.15 2.86
CA PHE A 12 -6.13 -4.91 3.28
C PHE A 12 -6.18 -4.78 4.80
N ILE A 13 -6.62 -5.81 5.52
CA ILE A 13 -6.72 -5.76 6.99
C ILE A 13 -5.35 -5.51 7.64
N ILE A 14 -4.33 -6.29 7.26
CA ILE A 14 -2.98 -6.15 7.84
C ILE A 14 -2.43 -4.77 7.52
N CYS A 15 -2.54 -4.33 6.27
CA CYS A 15 -2.04 -3.03 5.84
C CYS A 15 -2.76 -1.90 6.59
N PHE A 16 -4.09 -1.97 6.71
CA PHE A 16 -4.89 -0.96 7.42
C PHE A 16 -4.52 -0.87 8.90
N VAL A 17 -4.46 -2.00 9.61
CA VAL A 17 -4.09 -2.01 11.04
C VAL A 17 -2.68 -1.46 11.25
N MET A 18 -1.72 -1.86 10.41
CA MET A 18 -0.36 -1.33 10.46
C MET A 18 -0.31 0.16 10.14
N THR A 19 -1.11 0.64 9.18
CA THR A 19 -1.22 2.07 8.85
C THR A 19 -1.76 2.87 10.04
N CYS A 20 -2.75 2.37 10.77
CA CYS A 20 -3.21 3.02 12.00
C CYS A 20 -2.09 3.12 13.04
N ILE A 21 -1.37 2.02 13.28
CA ILE A 21 -0.25 2.00 14.23
C ILE A 21 0.85 2.99 13.81
N CYS A 22 1.28 2.92 12.54
CA CYS A 22 2.28 3.83 11.98
C CYS A 22 1.81 5.29 11.98
N GLY A 23 0.51 5.54 11.79
CA GLY A 23 -0.07 6.88 11.84
C GLY A 23 0.01 7.50 13.24
N VAL A 24 -0.32 6.73 14.28
CA VAL A 24 -0.15 7.18 15.68
C VAL A 24 1.32 7.45 15.98
N LEU A 25 2.23 6.56 15.54
CA LEU A 25 3.67 6.75 15.73
C LEU A 25 4.18 7.98 14.96
N ALA A 26 3.72 8.20 13.73
CA ALA A 26 4.11 9.34 12.92
C ALA A 26 3.69 10.68 13.55
N ALA A 27 2.55 10.72 14.25
CA ALA A 27 2.11 11.90 14.99
C ALA A 27 3.02 12.24 16.19
N LEU A 28 3.79 11.28 16.70
CA LEU A 28 4.74 11.46 17.80
C LEU A 28 6.16 11.77 17.33
N LEU A 29 6.44 11.65 16.03
CA LEU A 29 7.77 11.85 15.46
C LEU A 29 7.98 13.27 14.93
N PRO A 30 9.23 13.75 14.83
CA PRO A 30 9.54 15.04 14.20
C PRO A 30 9.04 15.11 12.76
N GLN A 31 8.65 16.31 12.33
CA GLN A 31 8.20 16.55 10.95
C GLN A 31 9.26 16.11 9.94
N GLY A 32 8.83 15.39 8.90
CA GLY A 32 9.68 14.81 7.86
C GLY A 32 10.00 13.32 8.04
N VAL A 33 10.04 12.80 9.28
CA VAL A 33 10.32 11.36 9.53
C VAL A 33 9.09 10.48 9.28
N GLY A 34 7.90 11.02 9.52
CA GLY A 34 6.62 10.31 9.33
C GLY A 34 6.38 9.80 7.90
N GLY A 35 6.98 10.45 6.90
CA GLY A 35 6.87 10.04 5.49
C GLY A 35 7.40 8.62 5.24
N VAL A 36 8.48 8.22 5.91
CA VAL A 36 9.08 6.88 5.77
C VAL A 36 8.15 5.78 6.31
N LEU A 37 7.41 6.09 7.38
CA LEU A 37 6.48 5.15 8.00
C LEU A 37 5.26 4.84 7.12
N THR A 38 4.95 5.67 6.12
CA THR A 38 3.80 5.42 5.22
C THR A 38 3.96 4.17 4.35
N VAL A 39 5.21 3.78 4.05
CA VAL A 39 5.52 2.63 3.20
C VAL A 39 5.59 1.31 4.00
N VAL A 40 5.91 1.40 5.30
CA VAL A 40 6.10 0.23 6.16
C VAL A 40 4.87 -0.70 6.21
N PRO A 41 3.63 -0.21 6.40
CA PRO A 41 2.43 -1.06 6.39
C PRO A 41 2.29 -1.90 5.12
N TYR A 42 2.62 -1.32 3.96
CA TYR A 42 2.56 -2.01 2.68
C TYR A 42 3.57 -3.16 2.61
N LEU A 43 4.83 -2.88 2.97
CA LEU A 43 5.91 -3.87 2.93
C LEU A 43 5.64 -5.02 3.90
N VAL A 44 5.17 -4.74 5.11
CA VAL A 44 4.83 -5.77 6.09
C VAL A 44 3.69 -6.65 5.55
N ALA A 45 2.62 -6.04 5.04
CA ALA A 45 1.49 -6.76 4.50
C ALA A 45 1.87 -7.64 3.28
N MET A 46 2.65 -7.11 2.34
CA MET A 46 3.05 -7.88 1.14
C MET A 46 3.91 -9.10 1.52
N VAL A 47 4.79 -8.96 2.52
CA VAL A 47 5.69 -10.03 2.98
C VAL A 47 4.88 -11.14 3.67
N LEU A 48 3.98 -10.78 4.57
CA LEU A 48 3.14 -11.73 5.30
C LEU A 48 2.21 -12.52 4.37
N ILE A 49 1.63 -11.84 3.36
CA ILE A 49 0.80 -12.51 2.37
C ILE A 49 1.60 -13.50 1.52
N LEU A 50 2.84 -13.15 1.14
CA LEU A 50 3.68 -14.07 0.39
C LEU A 50 4.01 -15.32 1.22
N PHE A 51 4.42 -15.17 2.48
CA PHE A 51 4.65 -16.31 3.37
C PHE A 51 3.42 -17.19 3.53
N ARG A 52 2.24 -16.57 3.67
CA ARG A 52 0.97 -17.29 3.76
C ARG A 52 0.66 -18.07 2.47
N PHE A 53 0.90 -17.46 1.31
CA PHE A 53 0.72 -18.10 0.01
C PHE A 53 1.66 -19.29 -0.18
N LEU A 54 2.95 -19.09 0.12
CA LEU A 54 3.97 -20.14 0.04
C LEU A 54 3.62 -21.32 0.96
N LYS A 55 3.26 -21.05 2.23
CA LYS A 55 2.89 -22.10 3.20
C LYS A 55 1.66 -22.90 2.77
N LYS A 56 0.66 -22.24 2.17
CA LYS A 56 -0.59 -22.88 1.76
C LYS A 56 -0.45 -23.66 0.45
N ASN A 57 0.24 -23.11 -0.54
CA ASN A 57 0.32 -23.70 -1.88
C ASN A 57 1.60 -24.50 -2.12
N LYS A 58 2.60 -24.42 -1.22
CA LYS A 58 3.93 -25.05 -1.34
C LYS A 58 4.67 -24.73 -2.65
N ARG A 59 4.33 -23.61 -3.29
CA ARG A 59 4.93 -23.13 -4.53
C ARG A 59 4.94 -21.60 -4.57
N ALA A 60 5.83 -21.04 -5.40
CA ALA A 60 5.80 -19.64 -5.73
C ALA A 60 4.56 -19.24 -6.57
N PRO A 61 4.12 -17.97 -6.53
CA PRO A 61 3.09 -17.46 -7.43
C PRO A 61 3.49 -17.63 -8.89
N ASN A 62 2.54 -18.02 -9.74
CA ASN A 62 2.78 -18.06 -11.19
C ASN A 62 2.70 -16.64 -11.80
N GLN A 63 2.99 -16.51 -13.09
CA GLN A 63 3.04 -15.20 -13.76
C GLN A 63 1.73 -14.41 -13.66
N THR A 64 0.59 -15.10 -13.80
CA THR A 64 -0.74 -14.48 -13.74
C THR A 64 -1.08 -14.05 -12.32
N GLU A 65 -0.80 -14.88 -11.32
CA GLU A 65 -0.98 -14.58 -9.90
C GLU A 65 -0.08 -13.42 -9.48
N ARG A 66 1.18 -13.39 -9.92
CA ARG A 66 2.13 -12.30 -9.66
C ARG A 66 1.60 -10.96 -10.15
N LYS A 67 1.11 -10.90 -11.39
CA LYS A 67 0.51 -9.67 -11.95
C LYS A 67 -0.71 -9.24 -11.13
N LYS A 68 -1.60 -10.19 -10.80
CA LYS A 68 -2.80 -9.92 -9.99
C LYS A 68 -2.44 -9.43 -8.59
N PHE A 69 -1.45 -10.04 -7.93
CA PHE A 69 -0.98 -9.61 -6.61
C PHE A 69 -0.40 -8.20 -6.65
N THR A 70 0.49 -7.94 -7.61
CA THR A 70 1.13 -6.63 -7.76
C THR A 70 0.09 -5.54 -7.99
N LEU A 71 -0.79 -5.71 -8.98
CA LEU A 71 -1.84 -4.73 -9.26
C LEU A 71 -2.85 -4.61 -8.12
N GLY A 72 -3.31 -5.75 -7.59
CA GLY A 72 -4.31 -5.78 -6.53
C GLY A 72 -3.84 -5.08 -5.26
N PHE A 73 -2.61 -5.35 -4.79
CA PHE A 73 -2.06 -4.68 -3.61
C PHE A 73 -1.86 -3.20 -3.83
N THR A 74 -1.30 -2.80 -4.98
CA THR A 74 -1.11 -1.38 -5.31
C THR A 74 -2.45 -0.65 -5.37
N LEU A 75 -3.47 -1.22 -6.02
CA LEU A 75 -4.81 -0.63 -6.08
C LEU A 75 -5.45 -0.53 -4.71
N ILE A 76 -5.41 -1.60 -3.90
CA ILE A 76 -5.96 -1.58 -2.54
C ILE A 76 -5.29 -0.49 -1.72
N PHE A 77 -3.94 -0.45 -1.74
CA PHE A 77 -3.16 0.50 -0.97
C PHE A 77 -3.52 1.94 -1.30
N TRP A 78 -3.50 2.31 -2.58
CA TRP A 78 -3.80 3.67 -2.99
C TRP A 78 -5.27 4.04 -2.80
N PHE A 79 -6.18 3.09 -3.07
CA PHE A 79 -7.61 3.33 -2.92
C PHE A 79 -7.98 3.64 -1.47
N TYR A 80 -7.54 2.83 -0.51
CA TYR A 80 -7.89 3.10 0.88
C TYR A 80 -7.20 4.37 1.39
N ASN A 81 -5.92 4.61 1.05
CA ASN A 81 -5.23 5.84 1.47
C ASN A 81 -5.95 7.10 0.95
N PHE A 82 -6.35 7.09 -0.32
CA PHE A 82 -7.13 8.17 -0.90
C PHE A 82 -8.50 8.32 -0.22
N ALA A 83 -9.21 7.22 0.02
CA ALA A 83 -10.50 7.26 0.70
C ALA A 83 -10.40 7.85 2.11
N PHE A 84 -9.36 7.50 2.88
CA PHE A 84 -9.14 8.06 4.21
C PHE A 84 -8.62 9.51 4.20
N LEU A 85 -7.89 9.93 3.17
CA LEU A 85 -7.55 11.34 2.96
C LEU A 85 -8.84 12.17 2.81
N VAL A 86 -9.73 11.75 1.90
CA VAL A 86 -11.01 12.45 1.67
C VAL A 86 -11.90 12.39 2.89
N LEU A 87 -12.01 11.23 3.54
CA LEU A 87 -12.79 11.04 4.76
C LEU A 87 -12.25 11.90 5.91
N GLY A 88 -10.93 11.97 6.07
CA GLY A 88 -10.28 12.83 7.07
C GLY A 88 -10.67 14.28 6.84
N VAL A 89 -10.50 14.79 5.61
CA VAL A 89 -10.91 16.15 5.26
C VAL A 89 -12.40 16.37 5.53
N ALA A 90 -13.28 15.44 5.15
CA ALA A 90 -14.72 15.57 5.35
C ALA A 90 -15.16 15.53 6.82
N ILE A 91 -14.41 14.86 7.70
CA ILE A 91 -14.67 14.85 9.15
C ILE A 91 -14.18 16.15 9.77
N PHE A 92 -12.94 16.57 9.48
CA PHE A 92 -12.36 17.78 10.06
C PHE A 92 -13.04 19.05 9.54
N SER A 93 -13.53 19.06 8.30
CA SER A 93 -14.24 20.21 7.73
C SER A 93 -15.58 20.53 8.41
N ARG A 94 -16.13 19.60 9.20
CA ARG A 94 -17.33 19.86 10.02
C ARG A 94 -17.07 20.84 11.14
N ASN A 95 -15.85 20.84 11.66
CA ASN A 95 -15.43 21.73 12.74
C ASN A 95 -14.80 23.02 12.20
N ASP A 96 -14.22 22.96 10.99
CA ASP A 96 -13.60 24.10 10.32
C ASP A 96 -13.89 24.09 8.81
N PRO A 97 -14.86 24.89 8.34
CA PRO A 97 -15.23 24.96 6.93
C PRO A 97 -14.08 25.37 6.00
N GLU A 98 -13.06 26.08 6.50
CA GLU A 98 -11.93 26.55 5.69
C GLU A 98 -11.11 25.39 5.14
N ILE A 99 -11.07 24.25 5.83
CA ILE A 99 -10.33 23.06 5.38
C ILE A 99 -10.81 22.59 4.00
N TRP A 100 -12.14 22.55 3.81
CA TRP A 100 -12.72 22.12 2.54
C TRP A 100 -12.46 23.14 1.43
N GLN A 101 -12.60 24.43 1.76
CA GLN A 101 -12.37 25.52 0.82
C GLN A 101 -10.91 25.59 0.37
N ASN A 102 -9.96 25.47 1.31
CA ASN A 102 -8.53 25.43 1.04
C ASN A 102 -8.15 24.22 0.18
N LEU A 103 -8.73 23.04 0.43
CA LEU A 103 -8.51 21.88 -0.44
C LEU A 103 -8.95 22.18 -1.88
N MET A 104 -10.14 22.75 -2.08
CA MET A 104 -10.63 23.09 -3.42
C MET A 104 -9.73 24.12 -4.12
N LEU A 105 -9.24 25.12 -3.40
CA LEU A 105 -8.29 26.10 -3.93
C LEU A 105 -6.97 25.44 -4.34
N TYR A 106 -6.44 24.53 -3.51
CA TYR A 106 -5.22 23.79 -3.86
C TYR A 106 -5.42 22.86 -5.05
N LEU A 107 -6.57 22.19 -5.17
CA LEU A 107 -6.88 21.32 -6.31
C LEU A 107 -7.00 22.07 -7.64
N GLN A 108 -7.36 23.36 -7.61
CA GLN A 108 -7.37 24.22 -8.80
C GLN A 108 -5.96 24.69 -9.21
N ASN A 109 -4.99 24.62 -8.30
CA ASN A 109 -3.63 25.03 -8.59
C ASN A 109 -2.88 23.92 -9.37
N ALA A 110 -2.58 24.18 -10.64
CA ALA A 110 -1.92 23.23 -11.52
C ALA A 110 -0.52 22.80 -11.01
N GLN A 111 0.22 23.70 -10.35
CA GLN A 111 1.53 23.38 -9.78
C GLN A 111 1.39 22.45 -8.55
N PHE A 112 0.36 22.65 -7.73
CA PHE A 112 0.09 21.76 -6.61
C PHE A 112 -0.28 20.35 -7.09
N ILE A 113 -1.19 20.24 -8.05
CA ILE A 113 -1.59 18.96 -8.65
C ILE A 113 -0.39 18.24 -9.26
N SER A 114 0.47 18.95 -10.00
CA SER A 114 1.64 18.33 -10.62
C SER A 114 2.61 17.78 -9.57
N ILE A 115 2.86 18.50 -8.47
CA ILE A 115 3.70 18.02 -7.36
C ILE A 115 3.10 16.77 -6.72
N ILE A 116 1.78 16.76 -6.44
CA ILE A 116 1.11 15.57 -5.89
C ILE A 116 1.27 14.38 -6.81
N VAL A 117 1.03 14.56 -8.12
CA VAL A 117 1.14 13.47 -9.10
C VAL A 117 2.58 12.95 -9.16
N ILE A 118 3.58 13.84 -9.15
CA ILE A 118 4.99 13.44 -9.13
C ILE A 118 5.32 12.65 -7.86
N MET A 119 4.93 13.14 -6.68
CA MET A 119 5.17 12.45 -5.41
C MET A 119 4.45 11.10 -5.33
N PHE A 120 3.22 11.04 -5.84
CA PHE A 120 2.47 9.80 -5.97
C PHE A 120 3.20 8.79 -6.85
N LEU A 121 3.66 9.20 -8.04
CA LEU A 121 4.40 8.33 -8.96
C LEU A 121 5.75 7.88 -8.39
N LEU A 122 6.47 8.79 -7.72
CA LEU A 122 7.73 8.50 -7.04
C LEU A 122 7.58 7.43 -5.96
N MET A 123 6.42 7.32 -5.32
CA MET A 123 6.14 6.24 -4.37
C MET A 123 5.52 5.00 -5.04
N ALA A 124 4.61 5.20 -5.99
CA ALA A 124 3.85 4.11 -6.61
C ALA A 124 4.73 3.22 -7.49
N ILE A 125 5.64 3.80 -8.28
CA ILE A 125 6.50 3.06 -9.21
C ILE A 125 7.45 2.14 -8.44
N PRO A 126 8.23 2.61 -7.44
CA PRO A 126 9.09 1.72 -6.67
C PRO A 126 8.32 0.63 -5.94
N LEU A 127 7.17 0.94 -5.33
CA LEU A 127 6.35 -0.06 -4.63
C LEU A 127 5.83 -1.14 -5.58
N TYR A 128 5.40 -0.74 -6.78
CA TYR A 128 4.96 -1.67 -7.81
C TYR A 128 6.10 -2.59 -8.26
N LEU A 129 7.26 -2.02 -8.60
CA LEU A 129 8.44 -2.78 -9.03
C LEU A 129 8.93 -3.73 -7.94
N LEU A 130 8.98 -3.26 -6.70
CA LEU A 130 9.38 -4.04 -5.54
C LEU A 130 8.45 -5.23 -5.36
N THR A 131 7.13 -5.01 -5.39
CA THR A 131 6.14 -6.10 -5.26
C THR A 131 6.26 -7.11 -6.40
N TYR A 132 6.44 -6.63 -7.63
CA TYR A 132 6.60 -7.49 -8.80
C TYR A 132 7.87 -8.35 -8.70
N TRP A 133 8.98 -7.78 -8.25
CA TRP A 133 10.23 -8.50 -8.04
C TRP A 133 10.14 -9.49 -6.86
N PHE A 134 9.54 -9.06 -5.75
CA PHE A 134 9.37 -9.84 -4.53
C PHE A 134 8.51 -11.10 -4.76
N TYR A 135 7.41 -10.95 -5.50
CA TYR A 135 6.51 -12.07 -5.87
C TYR A 135 7.03 -12.89 -7.06
N GLY A 136 8.20 -12.55 -7.61
CA GLY A 136 8.84 -13.22 -8.74
C GLY A 136 10.07 -14.03 -8.31
N PRO A 137 11.30 -13.61 -8.70
CA PRO A 137 12.53 -14.34 -8.38
C PRO A 137 12.72 -14.64 -6.89
N LEU A 138 12.38 -13.68 -6.01
CA LEU A 138 12.57 -13.88 -4.58
C LEU A 138 11.59 -14.92 -4.00
N ALA A 139 10.31 -14.87 -4.40
CA ALA A 139 9.33 -15.89 -4.04
C ALA A 139 9.75 -17.29 -4.52
N LYS A 140 10.34 -17.40 -5.71
CA LYS A 140 10.88 -18.67 -6.22
C LYS A 140 12.02 -19.19 -5.35
N ARG A 141 13.00 -18.34 -5.01
CA ARG A 141 14.10 -18.71 -4.10
C ARG A 141 13.60 -19.15 -2.72
N MET A 142 12.60 -18.46 -2.16
CA MET A 142 12.00 -18.85 -0.89
C MET A 142 11.23 -20.16 -0.97
N ALA A 143 10.55 -20.43 -2.09
CA ALA A 143 9.87 -21.69 -2.32
C ALA A 143 10.87 -22.85 -2.45
N SER A 144 11.95 -22.66 -3.22
CA SER A 144 12.97 -23.70 -3.41
C SER A 144 13.70 -24.03 -2.12
N GLN A 145 14.06 -23.03 -1.31
CA GLN A 145 14.70 -23.25 -0.01
C GLN A 145 13.78 -23.95 1.00
N LYS A 146 12.48 -23.64 1.01
CA LYS A 146 11.55 -24.22 2.00
C LYS A 146 10.92 -25.55 1.58
N PHE A 147 10.78 -25.80 0.28
CA PHE A 147 10.02 -26.93 -0.24
C PHE A 147 10.78 -27.78 -1.27
N GLY A 148 12.01 -27.42 -1.64
CA GLY A 148 12.84 -28.20 -2.58
C GLY A 148 12.38 -28.15 -4.03
N ALA A 149 11.56 -27.15 -4.42
CA ALA A 149 10.95 -27.02 -5.74
C ALA A 149 11.53 -25.86 -6.57
#